data_AF-X1K467-F1
#
_entry.id   AF-X1K467-F1
#
_cell.length_a   1.000
_cell.length_b   1.000
_cell.length_c   1.000
_cell.angle_alpha   90.00
_cell.angle_beta   90.00
_cell.angle_gamma   90.00
#
_symmetry.space_group_name_H-M   'P 1'
#
loop_
_entity.id
_entity.type
_entity.pdbx_description
1 polymer ?
#
loop_
_entity_poly.entity_id
_entity_poly.type
_entity_poly.pdbx_seq_one_letter_code
_entity_poly.pdbx_strand_id
1 'polypeptide(L)'
;MKGNVLYPTVDTPCVLLDLNTLEANMKDMYQRADEAGVKFRPHIKVHESALIAKLQIGAGAYAVEVGPIGQAEAMADQGVSDVLVAHPGYYGGPKGEILKKLLTKPG
;
A
#
# COMPACT_ATOMS: atom_id res chain seq x y z
N MET A 1 -35.83 14.97 16.22
CA MET A 1 -35.25 14.26 15.07
C MET A 1 -34.26 13.23 15.60
N LYS A 2 -34.58 11.92 15.51
CA LYS A 2 -33.60 10.87 15.79
C LYS A 2 -32.74 10.75 14.53
N GLY A 3 -31.53 11.31 14.57
CA GLY A 3 -30.59 11.20 13.46
C GLY A 3 -30.24 9.73 13.24
N ASN A 4 -30.29 9.29 11.98
CA ASN A 4 -29.96 7.91 11.63
C ASN A 4 -28.45 7.71 11.86
N VAL A 5 -28.06 6.80 12.76
CA VAL A 5 -26.65 6.50 13.01
C VAL A 5 -26.18 5.57 11.90
N LEU A 6 -25.30 6.05 11.02
CA LEU A 6 -24.85 5.32 9.82
C LEU A 6 -24.01 4.07 10.16
N TYR A 7 -23.26 4.10 11.28
CA TYR A 7 -22.34 3.03 11.69
C TYR A 7 -22.52 2.68 13.18
N PRO A 8 -23.66 2.09 13.56
CA PRO A 8 -24.04 1.97 14.97
C PRO A 8 -23.18 0.98 15.78
N THR A 9 -22.39 0.15 15.10
CA THR A 9 -21.52 -0.87 15.71
C THR A 9 -20.04 -0.46 15.74
N VAL A 10 -19.70 0.70 15.19
CA VAL A 10 -18.31 1.17 15.11
C VAL A 10 -18.04 2.11 16.27
N ASP A 11 -17.05 1.77 17.10
CA ASP A 11 -16.62 2.61 18.20
C ASP A 11 -15.75 3.78 17.71
N THR A 12 -15.70 4.87 18.48
CA THR A 12 -14.94 6.08 18.12
C THR A 12 -13.80 6.34 19.11
N PRO A 13 -12.61 6.78 18.64
CA PRO A 13 -12.30 7.20 17.27
C PRO A 13 -11.99 6.01 16.35
N CYS A 14 -12.48 6.11 15.11
CA CYS A 14 -12.18 5.16 14.05
C CYS A 14 -11.88 5.90 12.75
N VAL A 15 -11.19 5.21 11.84
CA VAL A 15 -11.02 5.65 10.45
C VAL A 15 -11.99 4.84 9.59
N LEU A 16 -12.84 5.54 8.86
CA LEU A 16 -13.74 4.93 7.88
C LEU A 16 -13.22 5.23 6.48
N LEU A 17 -13.33 4.23 5.59
CA LEU A 17 -12.93 4.34 4.20
C LEU A 17 -14.13 4.04 3.32
N ASP A 18 -14.47 4.96 2.43
CA ASP A 18 -15.44 4.70 1.36
C ASP A 18 -14.76 3.90 0.26
N LEU A 19 -15.16 2.64 0.11
CA LEU A 19 -14.58 1.72 -0.86
C LEU A 19 -14.91 2.11 -2.31
N ASN A 20 -16.08 2.69 -2.58
CA ASN A 20 -16.43 3.11 -3.93
C ASN A 20 -15.53 4.27 -4.38
N THR A 21 -15.30 5.23 -3.48
CA THR A 21 -14.39 6.35 -3.72
C THR A 21 -12.95 5.87 -3.86
N LEU A 22 -12.52 4.93 -3.02
CA LEU A 22 -11.19 4.33 -3.10
C LEU A 22 -10.94 3.67 -4.47
N GLU A 23 -11.85 2.81 -4.91
CA GLU A 23 -11.74 2.07 -6.17
C GLU A 23 -11.78 3.01 -7.38
N ALA A 24 -12.68 4.00 -7.37
CA ALA A 24 -12.76 5.01 -8.43
C ALA A 24 -11.44 5.80 -8.57
N ASN A 25 -10.83 6.20 -7.46
CA ASN A 25 -9.57 6.93 -7.46
C ASN A 25 -8.39 6.07 -7.97
N MET A 26 -8.35 4.79 -7.60
CA MET A 26 -7.33 3.86 -8.11
C MET A 26 -7.44 3.70 -9.62
N LYS A 27 -8.67 3.52 -10.11
CA LYS A 27 -8.93 3.35 -11.54
C LYS A 27 -8.55 4.60 -12.34
N ASP A 28 -8.91 5.79 -11.87
CA ASP A 28 -8.54 7.06 -12.52
C ASP A 28 -7.01 7.19 -12.61
N MET A 29 -6.29 6.90 -11.52
CA MET A 29 -4.83 7.01 -11.52
C MET A 29 -4.15 5.98 -12.42
N TYR A 30 -4.63 4.74 -12.42
CA TYR A 30 -4.15 3.73 -13.35
C TYR A 30 -4.39 4.16 -14.80
N GLN A 31 -5.59 4.60 -15.14
CA GLN A 31 -5.95 4.99 -16.51
C GLN A 31 -5.04 6.12 -17.02
N ARG A 32 -4.76 7.13 -16.21
CA ARG A 32 -3.86 8.23 -16.60
C ARG A 32 -2.43 7.75 -16.86
N ALA A 33 -1.94 6.79 -16.07
CA ALA A 33 -0.61 6.24 -16.28
C ALA A 33 -0.54 5.37 -17.54
N ASP A 34 -1.59 4.58 -17.79
CA ASP A 34 -1.73 3.76 -18.99
C ASP A 34 -1.80 4.62 -20.26
N GLU A 35 -2.61 5.69 -20.25
CA GLU A 35 -2.70 6.68 -21.33
C GLU A 35 -1.35 7.39 -21.60
N ALA A 36 -0.55 7.60 -20.55
CA ALA A 36 0.79 8.17 -20.66
C ALA A 36 1.87 7.14 -21.06
N GLY A 37 1.53 5.85 -21.14
CA GLY A 37 2.47 4.78 -21.46
C GLY A 37 3.53 4.53 -20.38
N VAL A 38 3.25 4.84 -19.12
CA VAL A 38 4.18 4.67 -17.99
C VAL A 38 3.71 3.63 -16.99
N LYS A 39 4.66 2.96 -16.33
CA LYS A 39 4.34 2.05 -15.22
C LYS A 39 3.99 2.84 -13.97
N PHE A 40 2.80 2.59 -13.44
CA PHE A 40 2.35 3.19 -12.19
C PHE A 40 2.78 2.36 -10.97
N ARG A 41 3.54 2.98 -10.06
CA ARG A 41 3.95 2.40 -8.77
C ARG A 41 3.52 3.33 -7.63
N PRO A 42 2.32 3.15 -7.05
CA PRO A 42 1.85 4.01 -5.95
C PRO A 42 2.72 3.86 -4.70
N HIS A 43 2.89 4.97 -3.98
CA HIS A 43 3.54 4.99 -2.69
C HIS A 43 2.52 4.75 -1.56
N ILE A 44 2.77 3.74 -0.72
CA ILE A 44 1.80 3.29 0.29
C ILE A 44 1.80 4.10 1.60
N LYS A 45 2.67 5.11 1.77
CA LYS A 45 2.82 5.85 3.05
C LYS A 45 1.53 6.46 3.57
N VAL A 46 0.54 6.62 2.69
CA VAL A 46 -0.75 7.22 3.02
C VAL A 46 -1.64 6.24 3.79
N HIS A 47 -1.60 4.95 3.45
CA HIS A 47 -2.53 3.96 3.99
C HIS A 47 -1.85 2.82 4.75
N GLU A 48 -0.57 2.54 4.48
CA GLU A 48 0.25 1.50 5.13
C GLU A 48 -0.40 0.10 5.19
N SER A 49 -1.35 -0.15 4.28
CA SER A 49 -2.19 -1.34 4.25
C SER A 49 -1.85 -2.23 3.07
N ALA A 50 -1.44 -3.46 3.35
CA ALA A 50 -1.17 -4.47 2.33
C ALA A 50 -2.43 -4.87 1.55
N LEU A 51 -3.61 -4.79 2.17
CA LEU A 51 -4.88 -5.00 1.49
C LEU A 51 -5.07 -3.95 0.38
N ILE A 52 -4.90 -2.67 0.72
CA ILE A 52 -5.04 -1.56 -0.24
C ILE A 52 -3.96 -1.65 -1.32
N ALA A 53 -2.72 -2.02 -0.97
CA ALA A 53 -1.65 -2.26 -1.94
C ALA A 53 -2.03 -3.34 -2.98
N LYS A 54 -2.63 -4.46 -2.53
CA LYS A 54 -3.12 -5.51 -3.42
C LYS A 54 -4.28 -5.05 -4.30
N LEU A 55 -5.19 -4.23 -3.76
CA LEU A 55 -6.27 -3.64 -4.56
C LEU A 55 -5.70 -2.72 -5.66
N GLN A 56 -4.69 -1.91 -5.36
CA GLN A 56 -4.01 -1.06 -6.36
C GLN A 56 -3.36 -1.91 -7.46
N ILE A 57 -2.66 -2.98 -7.09
CA ILE A 57 -2.05 -3.91 -8.05
C ILE A 57 -3.13 -4.59 -8.90
N GLY A 58 -4.21 -5.06 -8.28
CA GLY A 58 -5.35 -5.65 -8.99
C GLY A 58 -6.07 -4.67 -9.93
N ALA A 59 -6.03 -3.37 -9.63
CA ALA A 59 -6.56 -2.30 -10.48
C ALA A 59 -5.61 -1.92 -11.63
N GLY A 60 -4.40 -2.49 -11.70
CA GLY A 60 -3.45 -2.30 -12.79
C GLY A 60 -2.14 -1.60 -12.40
N ALA A 61 -1.95 -1.21 -11.13
CA ALA A 61 -0.65 -0.74 -10.69
C ALA A 61 0.41 -1.85 -10.88
N TYR A 62 1.60 -1.47 -11.33
CA TYR A 62 2.66 -2.42 -11.63
C TYR A 62 3.19 -3.10 -10.36
N ALA A 63 3.31 -2.34 -9.27
CA ALA A 63 3.91 -2.74 -8.00
C ALA A 63 3.70 -1.60 -6.97
N VAL A 64 4.37 -1.64 -5.80
CA VAL A 64 4.26 -0.56 -4.80
C VAL A 64 5.62 0.03 -4.38
N GLU A 65 5.56 1.23 -3.81
CA GLU A 65 6.69 1.94 -3.20
C GLU A 65 6.44 2.17 -1.70
N VAL A 66 7.48 1.95 -0.90
CA VAL A 66 7.51 2.23 0.55
C VAL A 66 8.61 3.23 0.88
N GLY A 67 8.49 3.87 2.04
CA GLY A 67 9.57 4.69 2.59
C GLY A 67 10.55 3.82 3.39
N PRO A 68 10.26 3.52 4.67
CA PRO A 68 11.13 2.69 5.51
C PRO A 68 11.16 1.22 5.10
N ILE A 69 12.32 0.56 5.27
CA ILE A 69 12.47 -0.89 4.99
C ILE A 69 11.53 -1.78 5.82
N GLY A 70 11.13 -1.35 7.03
CA GLY A 70 10.15 -2.09 7.84
C GLY A 70 8.77 -2.16 7.17
N GLN A 71 8.39 -1.17 6.37
CA GLN A 71 7.16 -1.24 5.57
C GLN A 71 7.31 -2.27 4.43
N ALA A 72 8.49 -2.38 3.80
CA ALA A 72 8.73 -3.42 2.80
C ALA A 72 8.61 -4.82 3.42
N GLU A 73 9.14 -5.02 4.62
CA GLU A 73 8.98 -6.27 5.37
C GLU A 73 7.50 -6.60 5.61
N ALA A 74 6.72 -5.64 6.13
CA ALA A 74 5.31 -5.84 6.38
C ALA A 74 4.52 -6.17 5.09
N MET A 75 4.84 -5.51 3.96
CA MET A 75 4.22 -5.79 2.66
C MET A 75 4.59 -7.17 2.14
N ALA A 76 5.88 -7.54 2.20
CA ALA A 76 6.36 -8.84 1.77
C ALA A 76 5.82 -9.99 2.64
N ASP A 77 5.68 -9.78 3.95
CA ASP A 77 5.06 -10.74 4.88
C ASP A 77 3.57 -10.96 4.58
N GLN A 78 2.93 -10.00 3.92
CA GLN A 78 1.56 -10.11 3.41
C GLN A 78 1.48 -10.55 1.95
N GLY A 79 2.58 -10.93 1.30
CA GLY A 79 2.59 -11.46 -0.07
C GLY A 79 2.57 -10.40 -1.17
N VAL A 80 3.00 -9.17 -0.88
CA VAL A 80 3.31 -8.17 -1.92
C VAL A 80 4.80 -8.29 -2.26
N SER A 81 5.12 -8.85 -3.42
CA SER A 81 6.49 -9.27 -3.76
C SER A 81 7.35 -8.20 -4.44
N ASP A 82 6.77 -7.34 -5.27
CA ASP A 82 7.49 -6.21 -5.90
C ASP A 82 7.31 -4.93 -5.08
N VAL A 83 8.31 -4.61 -4.25
CA VAL A 83 8.31 -3.46 -3.36
C VAL A 83 9.59 -2.64 -3.54
N LEU A 84 9.45 -1.38 -3.96
CA LEU A 84 10.55 -0.43 -4.03
C LEU A 84 10.70 0.30 -2.69
N VAL A 85 11.91 0.31 -2.12
CA VAL A 85 12.25 1.13 -0.96
C VAL A 85 12.86 2.45 -1.45
N ALA A 86 12.08 3.53 -1.45
CA ALA A 86 12.48 4.83 -1.99
C ALA A 86 12.98 5.82 -0.90
N HIS A 87 13.66 5.32 0.13
CA HIS A 87 14.22 6.13 1.21
C HIS A 87 15.65 5.68 1.54
N PRO A 88 16.62 6.60 1.75
CA PRO A 88 17.98 6.23 2.12
C PRO A 88 18.07 5.59 3.52
N GLY A 89 19.18 4.92 3.81
CA GLY A 89 19.44 4.40 5.15
C GLY A 89 18.59 3.17 5.51
N TYR A 90 18.50 2.23 4.58
CA TYR A 90 17.83 0.93 4.73
C TYR A 90 18.79 -0.22 5.11
N TYR A 91 20.07 0.08 5.39
CA TYR A 91 21.10 -0.89 5.76
C TYR A 91 21.76 -0.52 7.10
N GLY A 92 22.45 -1.49 7.71
CA GLY A 92 23.11 -1.35 9.01
C GLY A 92 22.19 -1.59 10.21
N GLY A 93 22.76 -2.11 11.30
CA GLY A 93 22.02 -2.45 12.51
C GLY A 93 20.79 -3.34 12.23
N PRO A 94 19.66 -3.11 12.92
CA PRO A 94 18.43 -3.89 12.71
C PRO A 94 17.90 -3.85 11.26
N LYS A 95 18.08 -2.74 10.54
CA LYS A 95 17.61 -2.60 9.15
C LYS A 95 18.36 -3.52 8.19
N GLY A 96 19.65 -3.75 8.44
CA GLY A 96 20.46 -4.70 7.67
C GLY A 96 19.94 -6.14 7.77
N GLU A 97 19.43 -6.54 8.94
CA GLU A 97 18.84 -7.88 9.11
C GLU A 97 17.50 -8.02 8.36
N ILE A 98 16.68 -6.97 8.37
CA ILE A 98 15.46 -6.92 7.56
C ILE A 98 15.79 -7.04 6.07
N LEU A 99 16.80 -6.29 5.60
CA LEU A 99 17.24 -6.36 4.20
C LEU A 99 17.69 -7.78 3.83
N LYS A 100 18.49 -8.43 4.67
CA LYS A 100 18.90 -9.84 4.44
C LYS A 100 17.69 -10.76 4.34
N LYS A 101 16.75 -10.66 5.30
CA LYS A 101 15.51 -11.46 5.29
C LYS A 101 14.76 -11.28 3.97
N LEU A 102 14.54 -10.04 3.54
CA LEU A 102 13.84 -9.71 2.29
C LEU A 102 14.55 -10.29 1.06
N LEU A 103 15.88 -10.18 0.97
CA LEU A 103 16.66 -10.70 -0.17
C LEU A 103 16.64 -12.23 -0.26
N THR A 104 16.41 -12.93 0.85
CA THR A 104 16.32 -14.40 0.89
C THR A 104 14.90 -14.94 0.71
N LYS A 105 13.90 -14.06 0.64
CA LYS A 105 12.50 -14.47 0.55
C LYS A 105 12.15 -14.85 -0.90
N PRO A 106 11.52 -16.01 -1.14
CA PRO A 106 11.07 -16.36 -2.48
C PRO A 106 9.99 -15.37 -2.95
N GLY A 107 10.07 -14.99 -4.23
CA GLY A 107 9.14 -14.08 -4.90
C GLY A 107 7.84 -14.74 -5.33
#